data_AF-A0A1C5GWH6-F1
#
_entry.id   AF-A0A1C5GWH6-F1
#
_cell.length_a   1.000
_cell.length_b   1.000
_cell.length_c   1.000
_cell.angle_alpha   90.00
_cell.angle_beta   90.00
_cell.angle_gamma   90.00
#
_symmetry.space_group_name_H-M   'P 1'
#
loop_
_entity.id
_entity.type
_entity.pdbx_description
1 polymer ?
#
loop_
_entity_poly.entity_id
_entity_poly.type
_entity_poly.pdbx_seq_one_letter_code
_entity_poly.pdbx_strand_id
1 'polypeptide(L)'
;MPFHLAISTEGLFMAAVLDDFPVLTPVSDDDVALAVRAVLVHAPEQWPVGPLCRAERVPHPCRLARWGRGTLRAAGLTEARVDELVAAGDPDAWPWA
;
A
#
# COMPACT_ATOMS: atom_id res chain seq x y z
N MET A 1 35.02 -26.90 -11.58
CA MET A 1 34.96 -26.02 -10.40
C MET A 1 33.62 -25.30 -10.41
N PRO A 2 32.63 -25.67 -9.58
CA PRO A 2 31.36 -24.95 -9.53
C PRO A 2 31.55 -23.68 -8.69
N PHE A 3 31.22 -22.53 -9.28
CA PHE A 3 31.13 -21.27 -8.56
C PHE A 3 29.85 -21.32 -7.71
N HIS A 4 29.99 -21.57 -6.40
CA HIS A 4 28.92 -21.29 -5.46
C HIS A 4 28.81 -19.77 -5.33
N LEU A 5 27.81 -19.20 -6.01
CA LEU A 5 27.36 -17.83 -5.76
C LEU A 5 26.76 -17.82 -4.35
N ALA A 6 27.58 -17.44 -3.36
CA ALA A 6 27.10 -17.18 -2.02
C ALA A 6 26.14 -15.97 -2.11
N ILE A 7 24.84 -16.24 -2.09
CA ILE A 7 23.85 -15.20 -1.86
C ILE A 7 24.06 -14.77 -0.41
N SER A 8 24.77 -13.64 -0.22
CA SER A 8 24.96 -13.05 1.11
C SER A 8 23.60 -12.84 1.77
N THR A 9 23.52 -13.04 3.08
CA THR A 9 22.33 -12.75 3.89
C THR A 9 21.80 -11.34 3.61
N GLU A 10 22.69 -10.38 3.33
CA GLU A 10 22.39 -9.01 2.91
C GLU A 10 21.57 -8.92 1.61
N GLY A 11 21.80 -9.81 0.64
CA GLY A 11 21.03 -9.91 -0.60
C GLY A 11 19.63 -10.49 -0.37
N LEU A 12 19.48 -11.37 0.62
CA LEU A 12 18.16 -11.84 1.08
C LEU A 12 17.38 -10.73 1.79
N PHE A 13 18.05 -9.90 2.60
CA PHE A 13 17.46 -8.71 3.22
C PHE A 13 17.05 -7.66 2.18
N MET A 14 17.87 -7.38 1.16
CA MET A 14 17.49 -6.44 0.09
C MET A 14 16.31 -6.92 -0.76
N ALA A 15 16.19 -8.23 -1.04
CA ALA A 15 15.05 -8.76 -1.78
C ALA A 15 13.73 -8.64 -0.99
N ALA A 16 13.77 -8.89 0.32
CA ALA A 16 12.59 -8.77 1.19
C ALA A 16 12.14 -7.31 1.41
N VAL A 17 13.03 -6.33 1.23
CA VAL A 17 12.72 -4.89 1.33
C VAL A 17 12.01 -4.34 0.08
N LEU A 18 11.97 -5.08 -1.03
CA LEU A 18 11.45 -4.57 -2.31
C LEU A 18 9.99 -4.92 -2.62
N ASP A 19 9.33 -5.80 -1.84
CA ASP A 19 7.94 -6.21 -2.12
C ASP A 19 6.91 -5.11 -1.84
N ASP A 20 7.17 -4.25 -0.85
CA ASP A 20 6.31 -3.12 -0.48
C ASP A 20 7.08 -1.80 -0.41
N PHE A 21 6.36 -0.67 -0.47
CA PHE A 21 6.98 0.64 -0.26
C PHE A 21 7.24 0.84 1.23
N PRO A 22 8.35 1.47 1.64
CA PRO A 22 8.61 1.73 3.04
C PRO A 22 7.55 2.69 3.61
N VAL A 23 7.09 2.40 4.82
CA VAL A 23 6.30 3.35 5.62
C VAL A 23 7.29 4.17 6.43
N LEU A 24 7.36 5.47 6.17
CA LEU A 24 8.27 6.38 6.87
C LEU A 24 7.63 6.86 8.18
N THR A 25 8.44 6.95 9.24
CA THR A 25 8.02 7.41 10.55
C THR A 25 8.98 8.49 11.08
N PRO A 26 8.50 9.63 11.61
CA PRO A 26 7.08 10.00 11.75
C PRO A 26 6.40 10.20 10.39
N VAL A 27 5.12 9.89 10.32
CA VAL A 27 4.30 10.08 9.10
C VAL A 27 3.99 11.57 8.97
N SER A 28 4.25 12.17 7.81
CA SER A 28 3.90 13.57 7.53
C SER A 28 2.46 13.72 7.05
N ASP A 29 1.91 14.94 7.11
CA ASP A 29 0.57 15.22 6.57
C ASP A 29 0.48 14.95 5.06
N ASP A 30 1.57 15.22 4.32
CA ASP A 30 1.68 14.91 2.89
C ASP A 30 1.64 13.39 2.63
N ASP A 31 2.33 12.60 3.47
CA ASP A 31 2.30 11.14 3.39
C ASP A 31 0.88 10.61 3.67
N VAL A 32 0.15 11.22 4.61
CA VAL A 32 -1.25 10.89 4.90
C VAL A 32 -2.13 11.19 3.69
N ALA A 33 -2.00 12.37 3.08
CA ALA A 33 -2.78 12.74 1.89
C ALA A 33 -2.53 11.78 0.71
N LEU A 34 -1.26 11.42 0.48
CA LEU A 34 -0.89 10.43 -0.53
C LEU A 34 -1.41 9.04 -0.18
N ALA A 35 -1.40 8.63 1.08
CA ALA A 35 -1.90 7.34 1.53
C ALA A 35 -3.42 7.23 1.40
N VAL A 36 -4.18 8.30 1.69
CA VAL A 36 -5.62 8.38 1.41
C VAL A 36 -5.87 8.19 -0.08
N ARG A 37 -5.17 8.95 -0.94
CA ARG A 37 -5.30 8.80 -2.39
C ARG A 37 -4.96 7.39 -2.85
N ALA A 38 -3.93 6.76 -2.28
CA ALA A 38 -3.54 5.40 -2.61
C ALA A 38 -4.64 4.39 -2.30
N VAL A 39 -5.25 4.42 -1.10
CA VAL A 39 -6.32 3.45 -0.76
C VAL A 39 -7.59 3.66 -1.57
N LEU A 40 -7.91 4.91 -1.93
CA LEU A 40 -9.09 5.23 -2.76
C LEU A 40 -8.87 4.81 -4.22
N VAL A 41 -7.78 5.24 -4.85
CA VAL A 41 -7.50 4.96 -6.27
C VAL A 41 -7.30 3.46 -6.49
N HIS A 42 -6.61 2.78 -5.56
CA HIS A 42 -6.30 1.36 -5.63
C HIS A 42 -7.30 0.44 -4.91
N ALA A 43 -8.54 0.92 -4.74
CA ALA A 43 -9.66 0.13 -4.22
C ALA A 43 -9.88 -1.17 -5.02
N PRO A 44 -10.43 -2.23 -4.38
CA PRO A 44 -10.78 -3.46 -5.07
C PRO A 44 -11.95 -3.23 -6.04
N GLU A 45 -11.85 -3.80 -7.23
CA GLU A 45 -12.95 -3.93 -8.19
C GLU A 45 -13.20 -5.42 -8.44
N GLN A 46 -14.46 -5.82 -8.61
CA GLN A 46 -14.81 -7.23 -8.83
C GLN A 46 -14.73 -7.62 -10.30
N TRP A 47 -13.98 -8.68 -10.59
CA TRP A 47 -13.76 -9.23 -11.94
C TRP A 47 -14.04 -10.74 -11.93
N PRO A 48 -14.25 -11.37 -13.11
CA PRO A 48 -14.49 -12.81 -13.19
C PRO A 48 -13.39 -13.69 -12.56
N VAL A 49 -12.16 -13.17 -12.49
CA VAL A 49 -10.99 -13.87 -11.94
C VAL A 49 -10.77 -13.61 -10.44
N GLY A 50 -11.64 -12.81 -9.80
CA GLY A 50 -11.49 -12.34 -8.43
C GLY A 50 -11.24 -10.83 -8.33
N PRO A 51 -11.07 -10.29 -7.11
CA PRO A 51 -10.89 -8.86 -6.91
C PRO A 51 -9.53 -8.40 -7.43
N LEU A 52 -9.54 -7.43 -8.34
CA LEU A 52 -8.35 -6.77 -8.86
C LEU A 52 -8.29 -5.32 -8.37
N CYS A 53 -7.09 -4.77 -8.27
CA CYS A 53 -6.91 -3.35 -8.05
C CYS A 53 -7.48 -2.58 -9.25
N ARG A 54 -8.41 -1.66 -9.00
CA ARG A 54 -9.06 -0.85 -10.05
C ARG A 54 -8.05 -0.14 -10.98
N ALA A 55 -7.01 0.46 -10.40
CA ALA A 55 -6.01 1.22 -11.16
C ALA A 55 -4.99 0.34 -11.90
N GLU A 56 -4.39 -0.64 -11.20
CA GLU A 56 -3.25 -1.42 -11.71
C GLU A 56 -3.64 -2.74 -12.38
N ARG A 57 -4.88 -3.21 -12.16
CA ARG A 57 -5.40 -4.52 -12.64
C ARG A 57 -4.57 -5.75 -12.26
N VAL A 58 -3.85 -5.66 -11.15
CA VAL A 58 -3.21 -6.80 -10.46
C VAL A 58 -4.10 -7.30 -9.32
N PRO A 59 -3.88 -8.53 -8.78
CA PRO A 59 -4.63 -9.00 -7.61
C PRO A 59 -4.62 -7.99 -6.47
N HIS A 60 -5.80 -7.68 -5.92
CA HIS A 60 -5.92 -6.77 -4.78
C HIS A 60 -5.67 -7.53 -3.46
N PRO A 61 -4.95 -6.95 -2.48
CA PRO A 61 -4.39 -5.60 -2.48
C PRO A 61 -3.07 -5.49 -3.25
N CYS A 62 -2.95 -4.47 -4.11
CA CYS A 62 -1.70 -4.15 -4.79
C CYS A 62 -0.72 -3.43 -3.85
N ARG A 63 0.52 -3.23 -4.30
CA ARG A 63 1.58 -2.59 -3.52
C ARG A 63 1.20 -1.20 -2.97
N LEU A 64 0.56 -0.37 -3.78
CA LEU A 64 0.13 0.98 -3.36
C LEU A 64 -1.03 0.93 -2.35
N ALA A 65 -1.98 0.01 -2.51
CA ALA A 65 -3.05 -0.19 -1.54
C ALA A 65 -2.49 -0.65 -0.18
N ARG A 66 -1.52 -1.58 -0.18
CA ARG A 66 -0.85 -2.05 1.04
C ARG A 66 -0.05 -0.93 1.72
N TRP A 67 0.73 -0.17 0.94
CA TRP A 67 1.45 0.99 1.46
C TRP A 67 0.52 2.03 2.07
N GLY A 68 -0.54 2.42 1.36
CA GLY A 68 -1.50 3.41 1.85
C GLY A 68 -2.12 2.99 3.20
N ARG A 69 -2.57 1.74 3.33
CA ARG A 69 -3.07 1.20 4.60
C ARG A 69 -2.00 1.21 5.70
N GLY A 70 -0.78 0.79 5.37
CA GLY A 70 0.36 0.80 6.30
C GLY A 70 0.68 2.19 6.85
N THR A 71 0.71 3.20 5.96
CA THR A 71 0.96 4.60 6.31
C THR A 71 -0.18 5.20 7.15
N LEU A 72 -1.45 4.99 6.78
CA LEU A 72 -2.59 5.48 7.56
C LEU A 72 -2.64 4.85 8.97
N ARG A 73 -2.32 3.56 9.08
CA ARG A 73 -2.22 2.88 10.37
C ARG A 73 -1.07 3.45 11.22
N ALA A 74 0.07 3.74 10.62
CA ALA A 74 1.20 4.37 11.30
C ALA A 74 0.89 5.81 11.73
N ALA A 75 0.00 6.52 11.01
CA ALA A 75 -0.56 7.81 11.40
C ALA A 75 -1.66 7.70 12.48
N GLY A 76 -2.02 6.50 12.92
CA GLY A 76 -2.97 6.26 14.02
C GLY A 76 -4.42 5.98 13.59
N LEU A 77 -4.70 5.83 12.30
CA LEU A 77 -6.03 5.44 11.84
C LEU A 77 -6.29 3.94 12.09
N THR A 78 -7.52 3.60 12.43
CA THR A 78 -7.96 2.20 12.54
C THR A 78 -8.31 1.63 11.16
N GLU A 79 -8.19 0.31 10.98
CA GLU A 79 -8.60 -0.35 9.73
C GLU A 79 -10.06 -0.07 9.38
N ALA A 80 -10.95 -0.04 10.39
CA ALA A 80 -12.36 0.30 10.19
C ALA A 80 -12.53 1.70 9.59
N ARG A 81 -11.75 2.69 10.04
CA ARG A 81 -11.80 4.03 9.48
C ARG A 81 -11.26 4.08 8.05
N VAL A 82 -10.24 3.28 7.74
CA VAL A 82 -9.72 3.16 6.38
C VAL A 82 -10.75 2.50 5.45
N ASP A 83 -11.46 1.48 5.92
CA ASP A 83 -12.53 0.83 5.17
C ASP A 83 -13.70 1.79 4.89
N GLU A 84 -14.09 2.62 5.86
CA GLU A 84 -15.07 3.69 5.66
C GLU A 84 -14.64 4.69 4.57
N LEU A 85 -13.37 5.10 4.56
CA LEU A 85 -12.84 5.98 3.52
C LEU A 85 -12.92 5.32 2.14
N VAL A 86 -12.46 4.07 2.03
CA VAL A 86 -12.52 3.30 0.77
C VAL A 86 -13.96 3.11 0.28
N ALA A 87 -14.89 2.83 1.19
CA ALA A 87 -16.30 2.68 0.87
C ALA A 87 -16.96 4.00 0.44
N ALA A 88 -16.57 5.13 1.03
CA ALA A 88 -17.03 6.46 0.62
C ALA A 88 -16.54 6.83 -0.78
N GLY A 89 -15.30 6.43 -1.13
CA GLY A 89 -14.75 6.58 -2.48
C GLY A 89 -14.46 8.04 -2.91
N ASP A 90 -14.58 8.99 -1.99
CA ASP A 90 -14.38 10.43 -2.23
C ASP A 90 -13.01 10.88 -1.72
N PRO A 91 -12.05 11.22 -2.62
CA PRO A 91 -10.74 11.72 -2.23
C PRO A 91 -10.77 13.13 -1.62
N ASP A 92 -11.80 13.92 -1.90
CA ASP A 92 -11.94 15.29 -1.41
C ASP A 92 -12.59 15.33 -0.01
N ALA A 93 -13.08 14.18 0.49
CA ALA A 93 -13.61 14.04 1.85
C ALA A 93 -12.52 14.04 2.95
N TRP A 94 -11.24 14.12 2.58
CA TRP A 94 -10.15 14.27 3.54
C TRP A 94 -9.98 15.76 3.90
N PRO A 95 -9.91 16.14 5.19
CA PRO A 95 -10.03 17.53 5.63
C PRO A 95 -8.90 18.49 5.19
N TRP A 96 -7.91 18.00 4.43
CA TRP A 96 -6.73 18.74 3.95
C TRP A 96 -6.42 18.45 2.47
N ALA A 97 -7.35 17.84 1.73
CA ALA A 97 -7.24 17.66 0.28
C ALA A 97 -7.33 19.01 -0.48
#